data_AF-A0A4R9A720-F1
#
_entry.id   AF-A0A4R9A720-F1
#
_cell.length_a   1.000
_cell.length_b   1.000
_cell.length_c   1.000
_cell.angle_alpha   90.00
_cell.angle_beta   90.00
_cell.angle_gamma   90.00
#
_symmetry.space_group_name_H-M   'P 1'
#
loop_
_entity.id
_entity.type
_entity.pdbx_description
1 polymer ?
#
loop_
_entity_poly.entity_id
_entity_poly.type
_entity_poly.pdbx_seq_one_letter_code
_entity_poly.pdbx_strand_id
1 'polypeptide(L)'
;MTSTDASTTELRTHRFSVADWLICLGLVMASLVVGLVHVPQHQQISPIDEFVYIDYLAKVSTEGVVERGEETGDYAREYFACHGVSMYTEPQPALCFGPNFAEDSQYPFGGVTSADLYTPLYFGTTWLMVQPIQWAGVQDLAQAGRYAGSIWLAFALVFMFAALRRIGISRWVGLGLGLLLAGSLPAYWSHTFVSTDATALPAGAVMLYLAIVFMQTRRFGWLLISASAIVTLFKLQNLTAVAAVALGLVVYAGVEWFGRSDLRVKERILRAVKDRRTVVAVSAVVAGIFVQAVWTVIRSVIAVGPAPDQLVSEPIGFRALISEMFKFFPNAVNGATAPQSLGVNGVIVASLFAIIAVAGVLGLIASGDRRSWGFSLAVGTLVVSLVAGPALAVANLATSGFYFSLPSRYGLALVPMFVCCAALLFSQKRWLTNSVAISGGAAFLVSLAITGAA
;
A
#
# COMPACT_ATOMS: atom_id res chain seq x y z
N MET A 1 43.10 -17.96 1.65
CA MET A 1 41.77 -17.37 1.43
C MET A 1 40.96 -17.61 2.67
N THR A 2 40.94 -16.62 3.56
CA THR A 2 40.21 -16.64 4.83
C THR A 2 38.72 -16.48 4.54
N SER A 3 37.94 -17.51 4.85
CA SER A 3 36.48 -17.41 4.88
C SER A 3 36.10 -16.37 5.92
N THR A 4 35.73 -15.18 5.48
CA THR A 4 34.93 -14.27 6.30
C THR A 4 33.65 -15.00 6.67
N ASP A 5 33.52 -15.35 7.94
CA ASP A 5 32.26 -15.69 8.59
C ASP A 5 31.20 -14.69 8.15
N ALA A 6 30.31 -15.10 7.24
CA ALA A 6 29.02 -14.48 7.05
C ALA A 6 28.17 -14.86 8.27
N SER A 7 28.60 -14.41 9.46
CA SER A 7 27.87 -14.53 10.69
C SER A 7 26.51 -13.90 10.44
N THR A 8 25.45 -14.64 10.73
CA THR A 8 24.16 -14.16 11.21
C THR A 8 24.23 -12.66 11.46
N THR A 9 23.66 -11.85 10.56
CA THR A 9 23.62 -10.40 10.75
C THR A 9 22.85 -10.16 12.04
N GLU A 10 23.57 -10.06 13.17
CA GLU A 10 22.97 -9.73 14.45
C GLU A 10 22.28 -8.40 14.21
N LEU A 11 20.95 -8.44 14.24
CA LEU A 11 20.14 -7.27 14.01
C LEU A 11 20.39 -6.30 15.18
N ARG A 12 21.43 -5.46 15.05
CA ARG A 12 21.82 -4.51 16.09
C ARG A 12 20.75 -3.44 16.23
N THR A 13 20.44 -3.09 17.47
CA THR A 13 19.56 -1.95 17.78
C THR A 13 20.24 -0.65 17.36
N HIS A 14 19.81 -0.07 16.25
CA HIS A 14 20.34 1.20 15.74
C HIS A 14 19.67 2.39 16.45
N ARG A 15 20.44 3.28 17.08
CA ARG A 15 19.95 4.57 17.56
C ARG A 15 20.04 5.59 16.43
N PHE A 16 18.96 6.34 16.18
CA PHE A 16 18.94 7.36 15.14
C PHE A 16 19.94 8.48 15.45
N SER A 17 20.80 8.82 14.49
CA SER A 17 21.65 10.00 14.58
C SER A 17 20.94 11.23 14.02
N VAL A 18 21.52 12.41 14.23
CA VAL A 18 21.06 13.67 13.61
C VAL A 18 20.96 13.54 12.08
N ALA A 19 21.93 12.87 11.45
CA ALA A 19 21.90 12.64 10.01
C ALA A 19 20.73 11.76 9.56
N ASP A 20 20.32 10.77 10.37
CA ASP A 20 19.15 9.94 10.05
C ASP A 20 17.86 10.78 10.13
N TRP A 21 17.76 11.71 11.09
CA TRP A 21 16.65 12.66 11.18
C TRP A 21 16.60 13.66 10.03
N LEU A 22 17.75 14.19 9.60
CA LEU A 22 17.83 15.08 8.44
C LEU A 22 17.39 14.38 7.14
N ILE A 23 17.71 13.09 6.98
CA ILE A 23 17.23 12.31 5.84
C ILE A 23 15.72 12.08 5.94
N CYS A 24 15.18 11.79 7.12
CA CYS A 24 13.73 11.69 7.31
C CYS A 24 13.04 13.00 6.92
N LEU A 25 13.58 14.14 7.36
CA LEU A 25 13.08 15.46 6.97
C LEU A 25 13.15 15.65 5.44
N GLY A 26 14.27 15.30 4.81
CA GLY A 26 14.41 15.34 3.35
C GLY A 26 13.38 14.49 2.60
N LEU A 27 13.06 13.30 3.13
CA LEU A 27 12.02 12.44 2.57
C LEU A 27 10.60 13.00 2.79
N VAL A 28 10.34 13.62 3.94
CA VAL A 28 9.09 14.36 4.18
C VAL A 28 8.95 15.50 3.16
N MET A 29 10.03 16.26 2.92
CA MET A 29 10.04 17.31 1.90
C MET A 29 9.84 16.75 0.49
N ALA A 30 10.45 15.61 0.16
CA ALA A 30 10.22 14.95 -1.13
C ALA A 30 8.74 14.56 -1.31
N SER A 31 8.09 14.06 -0.25
CA SER A 31 6.65 13.79 -0.23
C SER A 31 5.82 15.04 -0.49
N LEU A 32 6.15 16.15 0.16
CA LEU A 32 5.48 17.44 -0.07
C LEU A 32 5.68 17.94 -1.50
N VAL A 33 6.87 17.77 -2.08
CA VAL A 33 7.14 18.14 -3.48
C VAL A 33 6.26 17.34 -4.44
N VAL A 34 6.05 16.03 -4.21
CA VAL A 34 5.11 15.22 -5.01
C VAL A 34 3.70 15.84 -4.98
N GLY A 35 3.21 16.18 -3.79
CA GLY A 35 1.91 16.84 -3.63
C GLY A 35 1.84 18.19 -4.34
N LEU A 36 2.82 19.07 -4.09
CA LEU A 36 2.86 20.42 -4.66
C LEU A 36 2.98 20.42 -6.19
N VAL A 37 3.65 19.43 -6.77
CA VAL A 37 3.81 19.32 -8.22
C VAL A 37 2.58 18.71 -8.88
N HIS A 38 2.02 17.63 -8.33
CA HIS A 38 1.00 16.84 -9.03
C HIS A 38 -0.44 17.17 -8.63
N VAL A 39 -0.73 17.52 -7.37
CA VAL A 39 -2.11 17.83 -6.94
C VAL A 39 -2.73 18.97 -7.76
N PRO A 40 -2.03 20.08 -8.07
CA PRO A 40 -2.58 21.14 -8.91
C PRO A 40 -2.89 20.71 -10.36
N GLN A 41 -2.28 19.63 -10.84
CA GLN A 41 -2.51 19.11 -12.19
C GLN A 41 -3.83 18.33 -12.28
N HIS A 42 -4.38 17.91 -11.15
CA HIS A 42 -5.63 17.15 -11.08
C HIS A 42 -6.81 18.11 -10.96
N GLN A 43 -7.27 18.68 -12.08
CA GLN A 43 -8.48 19.50 -12.08
C GLN A 43 -9.76 18.65 -12.10
N GLN A 44 -9.71 17.49 -12.76
CA GLN A 44 -10.84 16.55 -12.80
C GLN A 44 -10.75 15.52 -11.68
N ILE A 45 -11.87 14.83 -11.40
CA ILE A 45 -11.89 13.67 -10.51
C ILE A 45 -11.17 12.49 -11.18
N SER A 46 -10.43 11.72 -10.40
CA SER A 46 -9.81 10.48 -10.83
C SER A 46 -10.86 9.51 -11.37
N PRO A 47 -10.55 8.81 -12.47
CA PRO A 47 -11.42 7.75 -12.99
C PRO A 47 -11.62 6.57 -12.03
N ILE A 48 -10.87 6.54 -10.92
CA ILE A 48 -10.80 5.40 -10.02
C ILE A 48 -11.31 5.80 -8.65
N ASP A 49 -12.59 5.53 -8.41
CA ASP A 49 -13.28 5.58 -7.11
C ASP A 49 -13.23 6.94 -6.36
N GLU A 50 -12.56 7.98 -6.87
CA GLU A 50 -12.34 9.22 -6.11
C GLU A 50 -13.65 9.97 -5.84
N PHE A 51 -14.63 9.91 -6.75
CA PHE A 51 -15.95 10.50 -6.55
C PHE A 51 -16.61 10.04 -5.24
N VAL A 52 -16.67 8.73 -5.00
CA VAL A 52 -17.27 8.18 -3.78
C VAL A 52 -16.39 8.40 -2.54
N TYR A 53 -15.08 8.61 -2.73
CA TYR A 53 -14.18 8.94 -1.63
C TYR A 53 -14.29 10.41 -1.22
N ILE A 54 -14.53 11.31 -2.16
CA ILE A 54 -14.85 12.72 -1.87
C ILE A 54 -16.17 12.80 -1.10
N ASP A 55 -17.19 12.04 -1.50
CA ASP A 55 -18.46 11.94 -0.79
C ASP A 55 -18.27 11.53 0.68
N TYR A 56 -17.60 10.40 0.93
CA TYR A 56 -17.37 9.93 2.29
C TYR A 56 -16.47 10.91 3.09
N LEU A 57 -15.46 11.53 2.46
CA LEU A 57 -14.64 12.53 3.14
C LEU A 57 -15.46 13.76 3.59
N ALA A 58 -16.47 14.17 2.83
CA ALA A 58 -17.38 15.25 3.20
C ALA A 58 -18.31 14.85 4.36
N LYS A 59 -18.85 13.62 4.33
CA LYS A 59 -19.84 13.12 5.30
C LYS A 59 -19.25 12.62 6.62
N VAL A 60 -18.00 12.14 6.64
CA VAL A 60 -17.42 11.44 7.81
C VAL A 60 -17.44 12.28 9.10
N SER A 61 -17.40 13.60 8.99
CA SER A 61 -17.42 14.49 10.17
C SER A 61 -18.81 14.63 10.82
N THR A 62 -19.88 14.44 10.06
CA THR A 62 -21.27 14.60 10.51
C THR A 62 -21.96 13.26 10.72
N GLU A 63 -21.72 12.30 9.83
CA GLU A 63 -22.40 11.01 9.80
C GLU A 63 -21.53 9.88 10.37
N GLY A 64 -20.20 10.07 10.40
CA GLY A 64 -19.25 9.09 10.91
C GLY A 64 -18.97 7.94 9.95
N VAL A 65 -19.99 7.40 9.26
CA VAL A 65 -19.90 6.29 8.31
C VAL A 65 -20.91 6.48 7.18
N VAL A 66 -20.57 6.09 5.95
CA VAL A 66 -21.54 5.97 4.86
C VAL A 66 -22.12 4.56 4.80
N GLU A 67 -23.41 4.47 4.55
CA GLU A 67 -24.18 3.24 4.60
C GLU A 67 -24.29 2.57 3.22
N ARG A 68 -24.47 1.24 3.21
CA ARG A 68 -24.67 0.53 1.95
C ARG A 68 -25.98 0.94 1.32
N GLY A 69 -25.93 1.34 0.05
CA GLY A 69 -27.11 1.73 -0.72
C GLY A 69 -27.53 3.18 -0.49
N GLU A 70 -26.76 3.93 0.29
CA GLU A 70 -26.96 5.36 0.49
C GLU A 70 -26.59 6.15 -0.78
N GLU A 71 -27.34 7.21 -1.04
CA GLU A 71 -27.05 8.15 -2.11
C GLU A 71 -25.83 9.02 -1.77
N THR A 72 -25.03 9.33 -2.80
CA THR A 72 -23.97 10.33 -2.72
C THR A 72 -24.56 11.70 -2.41
N GLY A 73 -23.92 12.45 -1.51
CA GLY A 73 -24.42 13.72 -1.02
C GLY A 73 -24.18 14.89 -1.98
N ASP A 74 -24.85 16.00 -1.69
CA ASP A 74 -24.85 17.21 -2.53
C ASP A 74 -23.44 17.72 -2.82
N TYR A 75 -22.54 17.71 -1.83
CA TYR A 75 -21.15 18.16 -2.02
C TYR A 75 -20.43 17.38 -3.13
N ALA A 76 -20.53 16.05 -3.14
CA ALA A 76 -19.85 15.24 -4.14
C ALA A 76 -20.51 15.41 -5.52
N ARG A 77 -21.84 15.49 -5.57
CA ARG A 77 -22.61 15.71 -6.81
C ARG A 77 -22.31 17.07 -7.44
N GLU A 78 -22.24 18.13 -6.63
CA GLU A 78 -21.78 19.47 -7.04
C GLU A 78 -20.33 19.41 -7.56
N TYR A 79 -19.43 18.78 -6.80
CA TYR A 79 -18.02 18.68 -7.18
C TYR A 79 -17.84 17.93 -8.51
N PHE A 80 -18.59 16.85 -8.72
CA PHE A 80 -18.63 16.09 -9.97
C PHE A 80 -19.16 16.95 -11.12
N ALA A 81 -20.26 17.68 -10.94
CA ALA A 81 -20.78 18.58 -11.97
C ALA A 81 -19.74 19.65 -12.36
N CYS A 82 -18.99 20.17 -11.39
CA CYS A 82 -17.98 21.19 -11.65
C CYS A 82 -16.68 20.72 -12.26
N HIS A 83 -16.25 19.49 -11.98
CA HIS A 83 -14.91 19.04 -12.34
C HIS A 83 -14.92 17.87 -13.32
N GLY A 84 -16.06 17.19 -13.48
CA GLY A 84 -16.15 15.97 -14.28
C GLY A 84 -15.24 14.86 -13.76
N VAL A 85 -15.06 13.82 -14.57
CA VAL A 85 -14.17 12.68 -14.30
C VAL A 85 -13.23 12.54 -15.48
N SER A 86 -11.93 12.52 -15.20
CA SER A 86 -10.90 12.37 -16.22
C SER A 86 -11.17 11.13 -17.08
N MET A 87 -11.04 11.29 -18.41
CA MET A 87 -11.31 10.30 -19.45
C MET A 87 -12.78 9.90 -19.68
N TYR A 88 -13.73 10.33 -18.85
CA TYR A 88 -15.13 9.88 -18.94
C TYR A 88 -16.16 10.99 -19.07
N THR A 89 -15.97 12.11 -18.37
CA THR A 89 -16.99 13.16 -18.30
C THR A 89 -16.32 14.52 -18.22
N GLU A 90 -16.67 15.40 -19.15
CA GLU A 90 -16.24 16.79 -19.14
C GLU A 90 -16.95 17.57 -18.01
N PRO A 91 -16.28 18.59 -17.43
CA PRO A 91 -16.92 19.53 -16.53
C PRO A 91 -18.21 20.11 -17.11
N GLN A 92 -19.25 20.27 -16.28
CA GLN A 92 -20.52 20.90 -16.64
C GLN A 92 -20.76 22.14 -15.76
N PRO A 93 -20.07 23.27 -16.00
CA PRO A 93 -20.15 24.46 -15.15
C PRO A 93 -21.56 25.02 -14.96
N ALA A 94 -22.46 24.79 -15.93
CA ALA A 94 -23.86 25.21 -15.84
C ALA A 94 -24.65 24.49 -14.74
N LEU A 95 -24.18 23.31 -14.30
CA LEU A 95 -24.82 22.47 -13.29
C LEU A 95 -24.10 22.49 -11.94
N CYS A 96 -22.94 23.18 -11.84
CA CYS A 96 -22.25 23.42 -10.58
C CYS A 96 -23.17 23.94 -9.48
N PHE A 97 -23.99 24.92 -9.81
CA PHE A 97 -24.83 25.65 -8.84
C PHE A 97 -26.32 25.38 -9.06
N GLY A 98 -26.65 24.18 -9.57
CA GLY A 98 -28.02 23.80 -9.94
C GLY A 98 -28.80 23.15 -8.79
N PRO A 99 -30.12 23.39 -8.67
CA PRO A 99 -30.96 22.75 -7.64
C PRO A 99 -31.35 21.29 -7.95
N ASN A 100 -30.94 20.76 -9.10
CA ASN A 100 -31.36 19.43 -9.58
C ASN A 100 -30.19 18.46 -9.61
N PHE A 101 -29.75 18.05 -8.43
CA PHE A 101 -28.97 16.82 -8.25
C PHE A 101 -29.86 15.57 -8.19
N ALA A 102 -31.15 15.68 -8.54
CA ALA A 102 -32.16 14.64 -8.33
C ALA A 102 -32.13 13.47 -9.33
N GLU A 103 -31.40 13.58 -10.44
CA GLU A 103 -31.32 12.50 -11.43
C GLU A 103 -30.08 11.62 -11.21
N ASP A 104 -30.25 10.58 -10.40
CA ASP A 104 -29.21 9.62 -10.01
C ASP A 104 -28.49 8.95 -11.20
N SER A 105 -29.19 8.78 -12.33
CA SER A 105 -28.64 8.16 -13.55
C SER A 105 -27.46 8.94 -14.16
N GLN A 106 -27.33 10.23 -13.80
CA GLN A 106 -26.27 11.11 -14.30
C GLN A 106 -24.94 10.94 -13.54
N TYR A 107 -24.96 10.26 -12.39
CA TYR A 107 -23.79 10.11 -11.53
C TYR A 107 -23.19 8.70 -11.60
N PRO A 108 -21.88 8.56 -11.34
CA PRO A 108 -21.25 7.25 -11.22
C PRO A 108 -22.05 6.34 -10.29
N PHE A 109 -22.18 5.06 -10.68
CA PHE A 109 -22.89 4.04 -9.91
C PHE A 109 -24.38 4.33 -9.66
N GLY A 110 -25.00 5.16 -10.50
CA GLY A 110 -26.41 5.54 -10.34
C GLY A 110 -26.62 6.36 -9.06
N GLY A 111 -25.69 7.26 -8.73
CA GLY A 111 -25.81 8.16 -7.58
C GLY A 111 -25.59 7.51 -6.22
N VAL A 112 -25.32 6.20 -6.15
CA VAL A 112 -25.15 5.45 -4.89
C VAL A 112 -23.67 5.31 -4.53
N THR A 113 -23.33 5.46 -3.25
CA THR A 113 -21.95 5.33 -2.79
C THR A 113 -21.50 3.86 -2.76
N SER A 114 -20.31 3.59 -3.30
CA SER A 114 -19.60 2.32 -3.15
C SER A 114 -18.52 2.39 -2.07
N ALA A 115 -18.41 3.51 -1.36
CA ALA A 115 -17.40 3.68 -0.32
C ALA A 115 -17.78 2.97 1.01
N ASP A 116 -18.99 2.41 1.09
CA ASP A 116 -19.49 1.60 2.22
C ASP A 116 -18.64 0.32 2.46
N LEU A 117 -17.86 -0.12 1.46
CA LEU A 117 -16.87 -1.18 1.61
C LEU A 117 -15.80 -0.87 2.69
N TYR A 118 -15.53 0.41 2.95
CA TYR A 118 -14.43 0.85 3.78
C TYR A 118 -14.88 1.24 5.18
N THR A 119 -14.04 0.94 6.18
CA THR A 119 -14.28 1.44 7.55
C THR A 119 -14.05 2.95 7.60
N PRO A 120 -14.63 3.67 8.57
CA PRO A 120 -14.45 5.11 8.67
C PRO A 120 -13.02 5.54 9.03
N LEU A 121 -12.11 4.59 9.32
CA LEU A 121 -10.78 4.91 9.82
C LEU A 121 -9.95 5.72 8.81
N TYR A 122 -10.00 5.39 7.51
CA TYR A 122 -9.30 6.18 6.49
C TYR A 122 -9.87 7.60 6.37
N PHE A 123 -11.19 7.72 6.24
CA PHE A 123 -11.84 8.99 6.02
C PHE A 123 -11.74 9.90 7.24
N GLY A 124 -11.96 9.38 8.45
CA GLY A 124 -11.81 10.14 9.68
C GLY A 124 -10.37 10.61 9.91
N THR A 125 -9.39 9.74 9.66
CA THR A 125 -7.96 10.11 9.79
C THR A 125 -7.56 11.15 8.73
N THR A 126 -8.02 10.99 7.49
CA THR A 126 -7.73 11.91 6.39
C THR A 126 -8.42 13.25 6.60
N TRP A 127 -9.66 13.26 7.10
CA TRP A 127 -10.38 14.48 7.47
C TRP A 127 -9.64 15.27 8.56
N LEU A 128 -9.06 14.60 9.56
CA LEU A 128 -8.22 15.25 10.57
C LEU A 128 -6.94 15.87 9.95
N MET A 129 -6.34 15.21 8.96
CA MET A 129 -5.19 15.72 8.21
C MET A 129 -5.53 16.92 7.32
N VAL A 130 -6.77 16.97 6.80
CA VAL A 130 -7.30 18.05 5.97
C VAL A 130 -7.40 19.37 6.74
N GLN A 131 -7.79 19.34 8.02
CA GLN A 131 -8.06 20.56 8.81
C GLN A 131 -6.90 21.58 8.78
N PRO A 132 -5.64 21.21 9.12
CA PRO A 132 -4.53 22.16 9.06
C PRO A 132 -4.23 22.66 7.64
N ILE A 133 -4.56 21.88 6.60
CA ILE A 133 -4.36 22.26 5.19
C ILE A 133 -5.39 23.32 4.78
N GLN A 134 -6.64 23.16 5.22
CA GLN A 134 -7.68 24.18 5.02
C GLN A 134 -7.37 25.47 5.81
N TRP A 135 -6.86 25.36 7.04
CA TRP A 135 -6.40 26.52 7.81
C TRP A 135 -5.23 27.26 7.15
N ALA A 136 -4.40 26.54 6.39
CA ALA A 136 -3.31 27.12 5.60
C ALA A 136 -3.77 27.76 4.28
N GLY A 137 -5.07 27.71 3.96
CA GLY A 137 -5.70 28.48 2.87
C GLY A 137 -6.26 27.64 1.71
N VAL A 138 -6.11 26.32 1.71
CA VAL A 138 -6.70 25.44 0.67
C VAL A 138 -8.18 25.24 0.97
N GLN A 139 -9.06 26.01 0.35
CA GLN A 139 -10.49 26.00 0.69
C GLN A 139 -11.22 24.74 0.19
N ASP A 140 -10.87 24.24 -0.99
CA ASP A 140 -11.52 23.08 -1.59
C ASP A 140 -11.20 21.80 -0.80
N LEU A 141 -12.25 21.09 -0.34
CA LEU A 141 -12.10 19.91 0.51
C LEU A 141 -11.43 18.75 -0.24
N ALA A 142 -11.79 18.55 -1.52
CA ALA A 142 -11.20 17.49 -2.33
C ALA A 142 -9.70 17.74 -2.55
N GLN A 143 -9.32 18.96 -2.93
CA GLN A 143 -7.93 19.37 -3.08
C GLN A 143 -7.14 19.26 -1.77
N ALA A 144 -7.71 19.68 -0.63
CA ALA A 144 -7.09 19.50 0.68
C ALA A 144 -6.92 18.00 1.01
N GLY A 145 -7.91 17.16 0.67
CA GLY A 145 -7.85 15.70 0.79
C GLY A 145 -6.74 15.08 -0.05
N ARG A 146 -6.52 15.58 -1.27
CA ARG A 146 -5.39 15.16 -2.12
C ARG A 146 -4.05 15.52 -1.49
N TYR A 147 -3.91 16.71 -0.91
CA TYR A 147 -2.69 17.07 -0.16
C TYR A 147 -2.47 16.24 1.10
N ALA A 148 -3.53 15.77 1.77
CA ALA A 148 -3.39 14.81 2.88
C ALA A 148 -2.73 13.50 2.42
N GLY A 149 -2.85 13.12 1.14
CA GLY A 149 -2.06 12.04 0.53
C GLY A 149 -0.55 12.23 0.70
N SER A 150 -0.03 13.46 0.66
CA SER A 150 1.39 13.74 0.89
C SER A 150 1.83 13.46 2.33
N ILE A 151 0.91 13.56 3.30
CA ILE A 151 1.17 13.20 4.69
C ILE A 151 1.26 11.67 4.83
N TRP A 152 0.33 10.95 4.20
CA TRP A 152 0.39 9.48 4.11
C TRP A 152 1.71 9.00 3.48
N LEU A 153 2.12 9.58 2.36
CA LEU A 153 3.37 9.21 1.70
C LEU A 153 4.58 9.50 2.61
N ALA A 154 4.58 10.63 3.32
CA ALA A 154 5.65 10.95 4.28
C ALA A 154 5.77 9.89 5.38
N PHE A 155 4.64 9.40 5.91
CA PHE A 155 4.65 8.27 6.86
C PHE A 155 5.26 7.01 6.25
N ALA A 156 4.89 6.65 5.03
CA ALA A 156 5.47 5.50 4.33
C ALA A 156 6.99 5.61 4.21
N LEU A 157 7.48 6.78 3.76
CA LEU A 157 8.90 7.03 3.55
C LEU A 157 9.72 6.99 4.84
N VAL A 158 9.21 7.60 5.92
CA VAL A 158 9.89 7.64 7.22
C VAL A 158 9.97 6.24 7.84
N PHE A 159 8.87 5.49 7.86
CA PHE A 159 8.87 4.12 8.40
C PHE A 159 9.71 3.17 7.54
N MET A 160 9.68 3.34 6.22
CA MET A 160 10.51 2.55 5.32
C MET A 160 11.99 2.83 5.55
N PHE A 161 12.41 4.09 5.60
CA PHE A 161 13.78 4.46 5.94
C PHE A 161 14.17 3.92 7.31
N ALA A 162 13.31 4.04 8.32
CA ALA A 162 13.56 3.52 9.66
C ALA A 162 13.76 2.00 9.68
N ALA A 163 12.95 1.25 8.93
CA ALA A 163 13.10 -0.20 8.77
C ALA A 163 14.46 -0.55 8.14
N LEU A 164 14.82 0.13 7.05
CA LEU A 164 16.11 -0.06 6.37
C LEU A 164 17.31 0.26 7.28
N ARG A 165 17.24 1.34 8.05
CA ARG A 165 18.32 1.71 8.99
C ARG A 165 18.47 0.69 10.12
N ARG A 166 17.38 0.08 10.59
CA ARG A 166 17.42 -0.97 11.62
C ARG A 166 18.11 -2.25 11.15
N ILE A 167 18.06 -2.57 9.86
CA ILE A 167 18.76 -3.74 9.29
C ILE A 167 20.14 -3.37 8.73
N GLY A 168 20.66 -2.18 9.02
CA GLY A 168 22.02 -1.76 8.71
C GLY A 168 22.24 -1.19 7.30
N ILE A 169 21.18 -0.97 6.52
CA ILE A 169 21.30 -0.41 5.16
C ILE A 169 21.80 1.03 5.23
N SER A 170 22.82 1.37 4.43
CA SER A 170 23.43 2.69 4.46
C SER A 170 22.42 3.83 4.23
N ARG A 171 22.71 4.99 4.81
CA ARG A 171 21.88 6.21 4.68
C ARG A 171 21.59 6.57 3.23
N TRP A 172 22.59 6.49 2.37
CA TRP A 172 22.48 6.84 0.95
C TRP A 172 21.56 5.89 0.19
N VAL A 173 21.62 4.59 0.46
CA VAL A 173 20.69 3.63 -0.15
C VAL A 173 19.29 3.83 0.39
N GLY A 174 19.15 4.05 1.71
CA GLY A 174 17.85 4.35 2.31
C GLY A 174 17.20 5.60 1.73
N LEU A 175 17.97 6.68 1.53
CA LEU A 175 17.50 7.90 0.88
C LEU A 175 17.11 7.63 -0.58
N GLY A 176 17.98 7.02 -1.38
CA GLY A 176 17.69 6.78 -2.79
C GLY A 176 16.49 5.86 -3.01
N LEU A 177 16.34 4.79 -2.22
CA LEU A 177 15.15 3.93 -2.27
C LEU A 177 13.89 4.63 -1.76
N GLY A 178 14.02 5.54 -0.78
CA GLY A 178 12.93 6.42 -0.38
C GLY A 178 12.50 7.35 -1.51
N LEU A 179 13.45 7.96 -2.23
CA LEU A 179 13.16 8.80 -3.40
C LEU A 179 12.57 7.99 -4.55
N LEU A 180 13.05 6.77 -4.80
CA LEU A 180 12.42 5.84 -5.74
C LEU A 180 10.96 5.56 -5.38
N LEU A 181 10.68 5.33 -4.10
CA LEU A 181 9.32 5.11 -3.61
C LEU A 181 8.45 6.36 -3.78
N ALA A 182 8.96 7.54 -3.41
CA ALA A 182 8.27 8.82 -3.54
C ALA A 182 7.93 9.16 -5.00
N GLY A 183 8.85 8.88 -5.92
CA GLY A 183 8.66 9.13 -7.35
C GLY A 183 7.97 8.00 -8.11
N SER A 184 7.46 6.98 -7.43
CA SER A 184 6.86 5.81 -8.09
C SER A 184 5.43 6.06 -8.56
N LEU A 185 4.97 5.30 -9.56
CA LEU A 185 3.56 5.33 -9.98
C LEU A 185 2.58 4.93 -8.86
N PRO A 186 2.89 3.95 -7.99
CA PRO A 186 2.22 3.73 -6.71
C PRO A 186 2.02 5.00 -5.88
N ALA A 187 3.08 5.79 -5.71
CA ALA A 187 3.01 7.02 -4.93
C ALA A 187 2.15 8.07 -5.63
N TYR A 188 2.34 8.27 -6.94
CA TYR A 188 1.52 9.16 -7.77
C TYR A 188 0.02 8.85 -7.59
N TRP A 189 -0.44 7.67 -8.02
CA TRP A 189 -1.88 7.36 -8.01
C TRP A 189 -2.53 7.33 -6.63
N SER A 190 -1.78 6.89 -5.61
CA SER A 190 -2.37 6.67 -4.29
C SER A 190 -2.31 7.90 -3.39
N HIS A 191 -1.48 8.90 -3.71
CA HIS A 191 -1.20 10.04 -2.81
C HIS A 191 -1.38 11.41 -3.45
N THR A 192 -1.75 11.50 -4.74
CA THR A 192 -2.13 12.76 -5.40
C THR A 192 -3.64 12.89 -5.65
N PHE A 193 -4.39 11.81 -5.40
CA PHE A 193 -5.85 11.75 -5.40
C PHE A 193 -6.37 11.42 -4.00
N VAL A 194 -7.64 11.71 -3.72
CA VAL A 194 -8.31 11.17 -2.52
C VAL A 194 -8.52 9.68 -2.77
N SER A 195 -7.78 8.82 -2.07
CA SER A 195 -7.84 7.38 -2.25
C SER A 195 -7.49 6.61 -0.99
N THR A 196 -8.28 5.58 -0.69
CA THR A 196 -7.99 4.62 0.39
C THR A 196 -6.68 3.85 0.15
N ASP A 197 -6.18 3.81 -1.10
CA ASP A 197 -4.88 3.23 -1.45
C ASP A 197 -3.69 4.00 -0.82
N ALA A 198 -3.89 5.26 -0.40
CA ALA A 198 -2.87 6.06 0.29
C ALA A 198 -2.31 5.36 1.55
N THR A 199 -3.09 4.44 2.13
CA THR A 199 -2.70 3.71 3.34
C THR A 199 -1.83 2.49 3.07
N ALA A 200 -1.71 2.04 1.81
CA ALA A 200 -1.03 0.81 1.47
C ALA A 200 0.49 0.87 1.66
N LEU A 201 1.16 1.92 1.16
CA LEU A 201 2.60 2.09 1.37
C LEU A 201 2.96 2.28 2.86
N PRO A 202 2.23 3.13 3.63
CA PRO A 202 2.40 3.21 5.08
C PRO A 202 2.20 1.87 5.78
N ALA A 203 1.14 1.12 5.44
CA ALA A 203 0.85 -0.18 6.04
C ALA A 203 2.01 -1.16 5.83
N GLY A 204 2.50 -1.30 4.60
CA GLY A 204 3.65 -2.14 4.30
C GLY A 204 4.91 -1.74 5.07
N ALA A 205 5.20 -0.44 5.13
CA ALA A 205 6.38 0.10 5.82
C ALA A 205 6.32 -0.10 7.34
N VAL A 206 5.15 0.15 7.96
CA VAL A 206 4.91 -0.06 9.39
C VAL A 206 4.99 -1.54 9.74
N MET A 207 4.34 -2.42 8.98
CA MET A 207 4.38 -3.86 9.22
C MET A 207 5.80 -4.40 9.10
N LEU A 208 6.56 -3.96 8.10
CA LEU A 208 7.96 -4.32 7.95
C LEU A 208 8.81 -3.81 9.13
N TYR A 209 8.66 -2.54 9.51
CA TYR A 209 9.38 -1.94 10.63
C TYR A 209 9.12 -2.71 11.94
N LEU A 210 7.85 -2.98 12.26
CA LEU A 210 7.48 -3.71 13.47
C LEU A 210 7.94 -5.17 13.44
N ALA A 211 7.93 -5.82 12.27
CA ALA A 211 8.50 -7.16 12.11
C ALA A 211 10.00 -7.17 12.45
N ILE A 212 10.76 -6.19 11.95
CA ILE A 212 12.19 -6.05 12.25
C ILE A 212 12.42 -5.79 13.74
N VAL A 213 11.64 -4.88 14.36
CA VAL A 213 11.70 -4.61 15.81
C VAL A 213 11.42 -5.87 16.62
N PHE A 214 10.39 -6.62 16.24
CA PHE A 214 10.03 -7.87 16.89
C PHE A 214 11.13 -8.94 16.71
N MET A 215 11.72 -9.04 15.52
CA MET A 215 12.82 -9.97 15.25
C MET A 215 14.07 -9.63 16.07
N GLN A 216 14.38 -8.35 16.23
CA GLN A 216 15.49 -7.83 17.02
C GLN A 216 15.34 -8.10 18.52
N THR A 217 14.17 -7.77 19.05
CA THR A 217 13.97 -7.73 20.51
C THR A 217 13.30 -8.97 21.07
N ARG A 218 12.62 -9.73 20.20
CA ARG A 218 11.64 -10.78 20.55
C ARG A 218 10.56 -10.30 21.52
N ARG A 219 10.42 -8.99 21.74
CA ARG A 219 9.43 -8.35 22.60
C ARG A 219 8.44 -7.58 21.73
N PHE A 220 7.35 -7.13 22.33
CA PHE A 220 6.33 -6.29 21.67
C PHE A 220 5.64 -6.94 20.45
N GLY A 221 5.56 -8.28 20.38
CA GLY A 221 4.79 -8.95 19.33
C GLY A 221 3.31 -8.52 19.26
N TRP A 222 2.75 -8.05 20.39
CA TRP A 222 1.41 -7.47 20.43
C TRP A 222 1.29 -6.21 19.58
N LEU A 223 2.35 -5.39 19.43
CA LEU A 223 2.31 -4.22 18.53
C LEU A 223 2.12 -4.64 17.08
N LEU A 224 2.74 -5.76 16.66
CA LEU A 224 2.55 -6.28 15.30
C LEU A 224 1.11 -6.78 15.08
N ILE A 225 0.53 -7.42 16.10
CA ILE A 225 -0.86 -7.89 16.08
C ILE A 225 -1.84 -6.70 16.04
N SER A 226 -1.67 -5.71 16.91
CA SER A 226 -2.50 -4.50 16.94
C SER A 226 -2.35 -3.68 15.66
N ALA A 227 -1.13 -3.48 15.17
CA ALA A 227 -0.89 -2.78 13.91
C ALA A 227 -1.55 -3.52 12.74
N SER A 228 -1.52 -4.86 12.72
CA SER A 228 -2.23 -5.65 11.71
C SER A 228 -3.72 -5.34 11.69
N ALA A 229 -4.38 -5.32 12.86
CA ALA A 229 -5.79 -4.96 12.93
C ALA A 229 -6.05 -3.55 12.40
N ILE A 230 -5.23 -2.57 12.81
CA ILE A 230 -5.38 -1.16 12.40
C ILE A 230 -5.16 -0.97 10.89
N VAL A 231 -4.06 -1.50 10.34
CA VAL A 231 -3.77 -1.33 8.90
C VAL A 231 -4.82 -2.00 8.03
N THR A 232 -5.36 -3.14 8.46
CA THR A 232 -6.44 -3.79 7.73
C THR A 232 -7.74 -3.00 7.85
N LEU A 233 -8.05 -2.36 8.97
CA LEU A 233 -9.23 -1.47 9.08
C LEU A 233 -9.17 -0.29 8.10
N PHE A 234 -7.99 0.27 7.82
CA PHE A 234 -7.86 1.29 6.77
C PHE A 234 -8.29 0.76 5.39
N LYS A 235 -7.88 -0.47 5.06
CA LYS A 235 -8.23 -1.14 3.79
C LYS A 235 -7.91 -2.63 3.87
N LEU A 236 -8.84 -3.50 3.45
CA LEU A 236 -8.67 -4.96 3.46
C LEU A 236 -7.38 -5.40 2.73
N GLN A 237 -7.07 -4.76 1.60
CA GLN A 237 -5.90 -5.05 0.77
C GLN A 237 -4.57 -4.88 1.53
N ASN A 238 -4.53 -4.08 2.61
CA ASN A 238 -3.35 -3.96 3.48
C ASN A 238 -3.02 -5.27 4.22
N LEU A 239 -3.96 -6.23 4.28
CA LEU A 239 -3.71 -7.58 4.79
C LEU A 239 -2.62 -8.31 3.99
N THR A 240 -2.36 -7.92 2.74
CA THR A 240 -1.26 -8.51 1.95
C THR A 240 0.12 -8.23 2.57
N ALA A 241 0.36 -7.01 3.08
CA ALA A 241 1.57 -6.68 3.84
C ALA A 241 1.70 -7.53 5.11
N VAL A 242 0.60 -7.68 5.85
CA VAL A 242 0.53 -8.52 7.05
C VAL A 242 0.90 -9.97 6.71
N ALA A 243 0.27 -10.52 5.67
CA ALA A 243 0.50 -11.89 5.22
C ALA A 243 1.95 -12.10 4.78
N ALA A 244 2.56 -11.16 4.06
CA ALA A 244 3.94 -11.27 3.59
C ALA A 244 4.93 -11.29 4.77
N VAL A 245 4.75 -10.38 5.73
CA VAL A 245 5.53 -10.36 6.97
C VAL A 245 5.32 -11.62 7.80
N ALA A 246 4.07 -12.03 7.99
CA ALA A 246 3.71 -13.22 8.76
C ALA A 246 4.33 -14.47 8.14
N LEU A 247 4.21 -14.64 6.82
CA LEU A 247 4.82 -15.76 6.11
C LEU A 247 6.35 -15.71 6.19
N GLY A 248 6.96 -14.53 6.07
CA GLY A 248 8.39 -14.36 6.29
C GLY A 248 8.84 -14.81 7.68
N LEU A 249 8.09 -14.48 8.73
CA LEU A 249 8.37 -14.90 10.11
C LEU A 249 8.22 -16.42 10.29
N VAL A 250 7.20 -17.02 9.68
CA VAL A 250 6.97 -18.48 9.71
C VAL A 250 8.05 -19.23 8.95
N VAL A 251 8.42 -18.76 7.75
CA VAL A 251 9.52 -19.34 6.96
C VAL A 251 10.83 -19.25 7.74
N TYR A 252 11.11 -18.10 8.35
CA TYR A 252 12.33 -17.92 9.13
C TYR A 252 12.41 -18.87 10.34
N ALA A 253 11.31 -19.03 11.07
CA ALA A 253 11.22 -20.01 12.16
C ALA A 253 11.35 -21.44 11.65
N GLY A 254 10.70 -21.76 10.53
CA GLY A 254 10.76 -23.06 9.89
C GLY A 254 12.19 -23.44 9.48
N VAL A 255 12.88 -22.59 8.74
CA VAL A 255 14.26 -22.86 8.29
C VAL A 255 15.19 -23.12 9.48
N GLU A 256 15.05 -22.38 10.57
CA GLU A 256 15.85 -22.58 11.78
C GLU A 256 15.60 -23.96 12.41
N TRP A 257 14.34 -24.36 12.60
CA TRP A 257 13.99 -25.62 13.26
C TRP A 257 14.18 -26.84 12.37
N PHE A 258 13.90 -26.73 11.06
CA PHE A 258 14.10 -27.83 10.12
C PHE A 258 15.58 -28.05 9.77
N GLY A 259 16.43 -27.04 9.97
CA GLY A 259 17.88 -27.15 9.84
C GLY A 259 18.57 -27.92 10.96
N ARG A 260 17.87 -28.25 12.06
CA ARG A 260 18.39 -29.01 13.20
C ARG A 260 18.23 -30.52 12.99
N SER A 261 19.31 -31.18 12.59
CA SER A 261 19.31 -32.62 12.24
C SER A 261 19.14 -33.56 13.44
N ASP A 262 19.40 -33.06 14.65
CA ASP A 262 19.33 -33.76 15.93
C ASP A 262 17.90 -34.06 16.41
N LEU A 263 16.90 -33.32 15.92
CA LEU A 263 15.51 -33.44 16.34
C LEU A 263 14.70 -34.38 15.43
N ARG A 264 13.70 -35.08 15.98
CA ARG A 264 12.73 -35.85 15.17
C ARG A 264 11.79 -34.90 14.41
N VAL A 265 11.27 -35.32 13.26
CA VAL A 265 10.37 -34.49 12.42
C VAL A 265 9.18 -33.93 13.21
N LYS A 266 8.53 -34.75 14.04
CA LYS A 266 7.40 -34.32 14.90
C LYS A 266 7.80 -33.20 15.87
N GLU A 267 8.99 -33.30 16.47
CA GLU A 267 9.50 -32.28 17.40
C GLU A 267 9.86 -30.98 16.66
N ARG A 268 10.42 -31.07 15.45
CA ARG A 268 10.69 -29.90 14.60
C ARG A 268 9.41 -29.13 14.28
N ILE A 269 8.36 -29.84 13.85
CA ILE A 269 7.05 -29.24 13.58
C ILE A 269 6.47 -28.60 14.84
N LEU A 270 6.45 -29.33 15.97
CA LEU A 270 5.89 -28.82 17.21
C LEU A 270 6.61 -27.55 17.70
N ARG A 271 7.94 -27.52 17.62
CA ARG A 271 8.74 -26.35 17.99
C ARG A 271 8.56 -25.18 17.02
N ALA A 272 8.45 -25.44 15.72
CA ALA A 272 8.18 -24.41 14.73
C ALA A 272 6.80 -23.77 14.94
N VAL A 273 5.76 -24.58 15.23
CA VAL A 273 4.40 -24.09 15.49
C VAL A 273 4.32 -23.31 16.81
N LYS A 274 4.99 -23.79 17.86
CA LYS A 274 5.04 -23.12 19.17
C LYS A 274 6.03 -21.95 19.22
N ASP A 275 6.80 -21.71 18.17
CA ASP A 275 7.75 -20.61 18.12
C ASP A 275 7.00 -19.28 18.25
N ARG A 276 7.53 -18.38 19.10
CA ARG A 276 6.91 -17.07 19.33
C ARG A 276 6.71 -16.29 18.03
N ARG A 277 7.58 -16.46 17.04
CA ARG A 277 7.45 -15.82 15.71
C ARG A 277 6.21 -16.32 14.98
N THR A 278 6.03 -17.63 14.94
CA THR A 278 4.87 -18.28 14.32
C THR A 278 3.58 -17.90 15.00
N VAL A 279 3.54 -17.92 16.34
CA VAL A 279 2.35 -17.53 17.11
C VAL A 279 1.96 -16.07 16.83
N VAL A 280 2.93 -15.15 16.88
CA VAL A 280 2.68 -13.72 16.59
C VAL A 280 2.25 -13.52 15.13
N ALA A 281 2.89 -14.21 14.18
CA ALA A 281 2.55 -14.14 12.76
C ALA A 281 1.11 -14.59 12.48
N VAL A 282 0.72 -15.76 13.01
CA VAL A 282 -0.65 -16.28 12.88
C VAL A 282 -1.64 -15.35 13.58
N SER A 283 -1.32 -14.89 14.78
CA SER A 283 -2.19 -13.98 15.54
C SER A 283 -2.42 -12.66 14.82
N ALA A 284 -1.41 -12.12 14.13
CA ALA A 284 -1.55 -10.89 13.35
C ALA A 284 -2.51 -11.09 12.17
N VAL A 285 -2.33 -12.16 11.37
CA VAL A 285 -3.24 -12.48 10.25
C VAL A 285 -4.67 -12.70 10.75
N VAL A 286 -4.84 -13.47 11.83
CA VAL A 286 -6.15 -13.71 12.44
C VAL A 286 -6.79 -12.41 12.92
N ALA A 287 -6.03 -11.53 13.57
CA ALA A 287 -6.54 -10.23 14.02
C ALA A 287 -7.00 -9.35 12.85
N GLY A 288 -6.22 -9.29 11.76
CA GLY A 288 -6.59 -8.54 10.55
C GLY A 288 -7.86 -9.09 9.87
N ILE A 289 -7.97 -10.41 9.74
CA ILE A 289 -9.18 -11.07 9.21
C ILE A 289 -10.38 -10.82 10.13
N PHE A 290 -10.19 -10.94 11.44
CA PHE A 290 -11.25 -10.79 12.43
C PHE A 290 -11.88 -9.40 12.38
N VAL A 291 -11.08 -8.32 12.39
CA VAL A 291 -11.63 -6.96 12.35
C VAL A 291 -12.36 -6.66 11.04
N GLN A 292 -11.93 -7.26 9.93
CA GLN A 292 -12.63 -7.14 8.64
C GLN A 292 -13.94 -7.94 8.59
N ALA A 293 -13.95 -9.13 9.18
CA ALA A 293 -15.18 -9.90 9.33
C ALA A 293 -16.20 -9.14 10.20
N VAL A 294 -15.75 -8.57 11.32
CA VAL A 294 -16.58 -7.70 12.18
C VAL A 294 -17.11 -6.51 11.39
N TRP A 295 -16.26 -5.83 10.61
CA TRP A 295 -16.72 -4.72 9.76
C TRP A 295 -17.75 -5.17 8.72
N THR A 296 -17.54 -6.32 8.07
CA THR A 296 -18.49 -6.87 7.09
C THR A 296 -19.86 -7.12 7.71
N VAL A 297 -19.90 -7.60 8.97
CA VAL A 297 -21.15 -7.74 9.74
C VAL A 297 -21.76 -6.37 10.02
N ILE A 298 -20.99 -5.41 10.54
CA ILE A 298 -21.49 -4.05 10.83
C ILE A 298 -22.10 -3.43 9.56
N ARG A 299 -21.35 -3.44 8.45
CA ARG A 299 -21.76 -2.96 7.13
C ARG A 299 -23.07 -3.58 6.65
N SER A 300 -23.30 -4.87 6.95
CA SER A 300 -24.55 -5.55 6.59
C SER A 300 -25.74 -5.17 7.46
N VAL A 301 -25.50 -4.81 8.73
CA VAL A 301 -26.54 -4.43 9.70
C VAL A 301 -27.02 -2.99 9.48
N ILE A 302 -26.12 -2.10 9.06
CA ILE A 302 -26.43 -0.68 8.79
C ILE A 302 -26.81 -0.42 7.33
N ALA A 303 -27.05 -1.46 6.53
CA ALA A 303 -27.38 -1.29 5.12
C ALA A 303 -28.78 -0.68 4.94
N VAL A 304 -28.89 0.37 4.14
CA VAL A 304 -30.15 1.04 3.79
C VAL A 304 -30.67 0.69 2.39
N GLY A 305 -29.83 0.06 1.57
CA GLY A 305 -30.19 -0.38 0.22
C GLY A 305 -29.23 -1.44 -0.34
N PRO A 306 -29.44 -1.85 -1.59
CA PRO A 306 -28.52 -2.76 -2.28
C PRO A 306 -27.17 -2.07 -2.52
N ALA A 307 -26.11 -2.87 -2.66
CA ALA A 307 -24.84 -2.33 -3.13
C ALA A 307 -24.97 -1.86 -4.59
N PRO A 308 -24.27 -0.79 -5.00
CA PRO A 308 -24.33 -0.30 -6.37
C PRO A 308 -23.81 -1.35 -7.37
N ASP A 309 -24.45 -1.44 -8.53
CA ASP A 309 -23.93 -2.22 -9.65
C ASP A 309 -22.81 -1.43 -10.34
N GLN A 310 -21.58 -1.95 -10.23
CA GLN A 310 -20.42 -1.36 -10.88
C GLN A 310 -20.26 -1.81 -12.33
N LEU A 311 -21.10 -2.73 -12.83
CA LEU A 311 -21.08 -3.28 -14.20
C LEU A 311 -19.73 -3.90 -14.61
N VAL A 312 -18.93 -4.33 -13.63
CA VAL A 312 -17.61 -4.95 -13.83
C VAL A 312 -17.62 -6.47 -13.59
N SER A 313 -18.81 -7.07 -13.45
CA SER A 313 -18.94 -8.50 -13.16
C SER A 313 -18.46 -9.35 -14.33
N GLU A 314 -17.48 -10.20 -14.07
CA GLU A 314 -16.93 -11.17 -15.01
C GLU A 314 -17.15 -12.61 -14.49
N PRO A 315 -17.23 -13.62 -15.38
CA PRO A 315 -17.28 -15.01 -14.96
C PRO A 315 -15.94 -15.45 -14.37
N ILE A 316 -15.97 -16.00 -13.15
CA ILE A 316 -14.78 -16.59 -12.55
C ILE A 316 -14.53 -18.01 -13.11
N GLY A 317 -13.30 -18.24 -13.54
CA GLY A 317 -12.85 -19.55 -14.00
C GLY A 317 -11.40 -19.83 -13.62
N PHE A 318 -10.93 -21.05 -13.83
CA PHE A 318 -9.55 -21.44 -13.51
C PHE A 318 -8.49 -20.54 -14.18
N ARG A 319 -8.75 -20.11 -15.44
CA ARG A 319 -7.88 -19.16 -16.16
C ARG A 319 -7.83 -17.78 -15.49
N ALA A 320 -8.97 -17.31 -14.99
CA ALA A 320 -9.04 -16.05 -14.25
C ALA A 320 -8.20 -16.14 -12.98
N LEU A 321 -8.35 -17.22 -12.19
CA LEU A 321 -7.53 -17.45 -10.99
C LEU A 321 -6.03 -17.50 -11.29
N ILE A 322 -5.60 -18.14 -12.39
CA ILE A 322 -4.19 -18.11 -12.80
C ILE A 322 -3.74 -16.70 -13.18
N SER A 323 -4.57 -15.94 -13.90
CA SER A 323 -4.24 -14.54 -14.26
C SER A 323 -4.06 -13.68 -13.00
N GLU A 324 -4.92 -13.86 -12.01
CA GLU A 324 -4.85 -13.18 -10.72
C GLU A 324 -3.56 -13.47 -9.95
N MET A 325 -2.92 -14.63 -10.17
CA MET A 325 -1.62 -14.93 -9.54
C MET A 325 -0.50 -13.97 -9.98
N PHE A 326 -0.57 -13.43 -11.19
CA PHE A 326 0.49 -12.57 -11.74
C PHE A 326 0.13 -11.08 -11.72
N LYS A 327 -0.96 -10.71 -11.04
CA LYS A 327 -1.43 -9.32 -10.95
C LYS A 327 -0.56 -8.44 -10.06
N PHE A 328 0.07 -8.98 -9.03
CA PHE A 328 0.85 -8.18 -8.08
C PHE A 328 2.36 -8.29 -8.32
N PHE A 329 2.86 -9.45 -8.75
CA PHE A 329 4.27 -9.59 -9.12
C PHE A 329 4.43 -9.77 -10.62
N PRO A 330 5.12 -8.86 -11.34
CA PRO A 330 5.83 -7.66 -10.84
C PRO A 330 4.96 -6.39 -10.77
N ASN A 331 3.68 -6.47 -11.13
CA ASN A 331 2.89 -5.32 -11.56
C ASN A 331 2.37 -4.38 -10.46
N ALA A 332 2.48 -4.73 -9.17
CA ALA A 332 2.06 -3.84 -8.08
C ALA A 332 2.82 -2.50 -8.05
N VAL A 333 3.98 -2.43 -8.70
CA VAL A 333 4.78 -1.20 -8.86
C VAL A 333 4.30 -0.29 -10.01
N ASN A 334 3.28 -0.69 -10.77
CA ASN A 334 2.73 0.12 -11.87
C ASN A 334 1.67 1.13 -11.39
N GLY A 335 1.15 1.01 -10.17
CA GLY A 335 0.07 1.86 -9.68
C GLY A 335 -1.30 1.43 -10.21
N ALA A 336 -2.17 2.40 -10.47
CA ALA A 336 -3.57 2.17 -10.76
C ALA A 336 -3.90 2.01 -12.25
N THR A 337 -3.10 2.60 -13.14
CA THR A 337 -3.26 2.52 -14.60
C THR A 337 -2.00 1.96 -15.27
N ALA A 338 -2.10 1.66 -16.56
CA ALA A 338 -0.95 1.24 -17.35
C ALA A 338 0.09 2.39 -17.45
N PRO A 339 1.39 2.15 -17.23
CA PRO A 339 2.42 3.21 -17.23
C PRO A 339 2.45 4.09 -18.50
N GLN A 340 2.01 3.54 -19.63
CA GLN A 340 1.93 4.21 -20.93
C GLN A 340 0.94 5.39 -20.92
N SER A 341 -0.09 5.34 -20.06
CA SER A 341 -1.05 6.45 -19.90
C SER A 341 -0.43 7.71 -19.31
N LEU A 342 0.74 7.58 -18.66
CA LEU A 342 1.50 8.69 -18.07
C LEU A 342 2.73 9.07 -18.91
N GLY A 343 2.70 8.69 -20.20
CA GLY A 343 3.77 8.99 -21.16
C GLY A 343 5.10 8.30 -20.88
N VAL A 344 6.16 8.78 -21.54
CA VAL A 344 7.50 8.17 -21.47
C VAL A 344 8.08 8.19 -20.05
N ASN A 345 7.80 9.26 -19.29
CA ASN A 345 8.28 9.40 -17.91
C ASN A 345 7.66 8.34 -16.99
N GLY A 346 6.35 8.08 -17.13
CA GLY A 346 5.68 7.02 -16.39
C GLY A 346 6.25 5.63 -16.70
N VAL A 347 6.52 5.34 -17.98
CA VAL A 347 7.13 4.06 -18.40
C VAL A 347 8.54 3.89 -17.83
N ILE A 348 9.38 4.94 -17.86
CA ILE A 348 10.75 4.89 -17.33
C ILE A 348 10.73 4.57 -15.84
N VAL A 349 9.94 5.31 -15.06
CA VAL A 349 9.82 5.14 -13.61
C VAL A 349 9.31 3.74 -13.27
N ALA A 350 8.22 3.29 -13.89
CA ALA A 350 7.63 1.99 -13.64
C ALA A 350 8.58 0.85 -13.98
N SER A 351 9.25 0.92 -15.13
CA SER A 351 10.19 -0.11 -15.59
C SER A 351 11.39 -0.23 -14.65
N LEU A 352 11.97 0.92 -14.26
CA LEU A 352 13.09 0.95 -13.33
C LEU A 352 12.70 0.35 -11.97
N PHE A 353 11.54 0.74 -11.42
CA PHE A 353 11.05 0.17 -10.17
C PHE A 353 10.83 -1.34 -10.31
N ALA A 354 10.12 -1.78 -11.35
CA ALA A 354 9.85 -3.21 -11.59
C ALA A 354 11.13 -4.04 -11.64
N ILE A 355 12.16 -3.57 -12.36
CA ILE A 355 13.46 -4.24 -12.43
C ILE A 355 14.10 -4.34 -11.04
N ILE A 356 14.12 -3.25 -10.27
CA ILE A 356 14.70 -3.22 -8.92
C ILE A 356 13.93 -4.16 -7.97
N ALA A 357 12.59 -4.15 -8.04
CA ALA A 357 11.74 -5.00 -7.22
C ALA A 357 11.92 -6.49 -7.54
N VAL A 358 11.88 -6.86 -8.82
CA VAL A 358 12.07 -8.23 -9.30
C VAL A 358 13.47 -8.73 -8.96
N ALA A 359 14.50 -7.93 -9.28
CA ALA A 359 15.87 -8.25 -8.97
C ALA A 359 16.07 -8.43 -7.45
N GLY A 360 15.51 -7.54 -6.64
CA GLY A 360 15.56 -7.62 -5.18
C GLY A 360 14.97 -8.92 -4.63
N VAL A 361 13.74 -9.26 -5.02
CA VAL A 361 13.05 -10.46 -4.51
C VAL A 361 13.71 -11.74 -5.03
N LEU A 362 13.82 -11.90 -6.36
CA LEU A 362 14.35 -13.14 -6.95
C LEU A 362 15.84 -13.30 -6.69
N GLY A 363 16.59 -12.20 -6.71
CA GLY A 363 18.02 -12.21 -6.41
C GLY A 363 18.32 -12.63 -4.98
N LEU A 364 17.54 -12.19 -3.99
CA LEU A 364 17.69 -12.66 -2.60
C LEU A 364 17.32 -14.14 -2.44
N ILE A 365 16.30 -14.63 -3.14
CA ILE A 365 15.94 -16.05 -3.10
C ILE A 365 17.04 -16.91 -3.73
N ALA A 366 17.63 -16.44 -4.85
CA ALA A 366 18.63 -17.19 -5.59
C ALA A 366 20.02 -17.17 -4.93
N SER A 367 20.41 -16.05 -4.31
CA SER A 367 21.79 -15.82 -3.82
C SER A 367 21.91 -15.62 -2.31
N GLY A 368 20.81 -15.36 -1.61
CA GLY A 368 20.83 -15.08 -0.17
C GLY A 368 21.06 -16.35 0.66
N ASP A 369 21.63 -16.18 1.85
CA ASP A 369 21.68 -17.26 2.83
C ASP A 369 20.24 -17.66 3.22
N ARG A 370 19.91 -18.94 3.03
CA ARG A 370 18.59 -19.50 3.34
C ARG A 370 18.21 -19.30 4.81
N ARG A 371 19.20 -19.21 5.71
CA ARG A 371 18.99 -18.97 7.15
C ARG A 371 18.84 -17.50 7.49
N SER A 372 18.93 -16.59 6.53
CA SER A 372 18.79 -15.15 6.76
C SER A 372 17.32 -14.71 6.80
N TRP A 373 17.07 -13.61 7.53
CA TRP A 373 15.78 -12.92 7.49
C TRP A 373 15.46 -12.42 6.07
N GLY A 374 16.46 -11.92 5.34
CA GLY A 374 16.28 -11.41 3.98
C GLY A 374 15.72 -12.46 3.01
N PHE A 375 16.26 -13.68 3.05
CA PHE A 375 15.73 -14.80 2.27
C PHE A 375 14.26 -15.10 2.64
N SER A 376 13.97 -15.18 3.95
CA SER A 376 12.63 -15.52 4.42
C SER A 376 11.59 -14.45 4.07
N LEU A 377 11.96 -13.17 4.18
CA LEU A 377 11.13 -12.05 3.74
C LEU A 377 10.89 -12.10 2.23
N ALA A 378 11.92 -12.37 1.43
CA ALA A 378 11.78 -12.46 -0.03
C ALA A 378 10.84 -13.61 -0.45
N VAL A 379 10.96 -14.79 0.18
CA VAL A 379 10.03 -15.91 -0.02
C VAL A 379 8.62 -15.53 0.38
N GLY A 380 8.43 -14.95 1.57
CA GLY A 380 7.11 -14.51 2.04
C GLY A 380 6.45 -13.51 1.10
N THR A 381 7.24 -12.54 0.63
CA THR A 381 6.81 -11.51 -0.31
C THR A 381 6.43 -12.10 -1.67
N LEU A 382 7.26 -12.98 -2.24
CA LEU A 382 6.97 -13.64 -3.52
C LEU A 382 5.70 -14.50 -3.42
N VAL A 383 5.62 -15.38 -2.43
CA VAL A 383 4.46 -16.28 -2.28
C VAL A 383 3.17 -15.47 -2.08
N VAL A 384 3.18 -14.46 -1.21
CA VAL A 384 1.97 -13.64 -1.00
C VAL A 384 1.62 -12.84 -2.24
N SER A 385 2.60 -12.30 -2.97
CA SER A 385 2.32 -11.61 -4.24
C SER A 385 1.68 -12.50 -5.30
N LEU A 386 1.91 -13.82 -5.25
CA LEU A 386 1.30 -14.79 -6.17
C LEU A 386 -0.04 -15.35 -5.68
N VAL A 387 -0.25 -15.43 -4.37
CA VAL A 387 -1.44 -16.07 -3.78
C VAL A 387 -2.53 -15.04 -3.41
N ALA A 388 -2.14 -13.80 -3.12
CA ALA A 388 -3.08 -12.78 -2.68
C ALA A 388 -4.13 -12.43 -3.74
N GLY A 389 -3.78 -12.39 -5.03
CA GLY A 389 -4.73 -12.11 -6.11
C GLY A 389 -5.88 -13.14 -6.13
N PRO A 390 -5.59 -14.44 -6.31
CA PRO A 390 -6.61 -15.49 -6.27
C PRO A 390 -7.40 -15.51 -4.96
N ALA A 391 -6.72 -15.31 -3.82
CA ALA A 391 -7.38 -15.29 -2.51
C ALA A 391 -8.36 -14.12 -2.37
N LEU A 392 -7.98 -12.93 -2.84
CA LEU A 392 -8.85 -11.75 -2.85
C LEU A 392 -10.01 -11.91 -3.85
N ALA A 393 -9.77 -12.53 -5.01
CA ALA A 393 -10.83 -12.82 -5.98
C ALA A 393 -11.90 -13.76 -5.40
N VAL A 394 -11.47 -14.82 -4.72
CA VAL A 394 -12.38 -15.75 -4.01
C VAL A 394 -13.09 -15.04 -2.85
N ALA A 395 -12.38 -14.22 -2.07
CA ALA A 395 -12.98 -13.46 -0.99
C ALA A 395 -14.02 -12.44 -1.49
N ASN A 396 -13.75 -11.75 -2.60
CA ASN A 396 -14.70 -10.84 -3.23
C ASN A 396 -15.93 -11.57 -3.75
N LEU A 397 -15.76 -12.72 -4.40
CA LEU A 397 -16.89 -13.55 -4.82
C LEU A 397 -17.74 -13.98 -3.63
N ALA A 398 -17.12 -14.41 -2.53
CA ALA A 398 -17.81 -14.87 -1.33
C ALA A 398 -18.55 -13.75 -0.58
N THR A 399 -18.07 -12.50 -0.64
CA THR A 399 -18.61 -11.37 0.13
C THR A 399 -19.52 -10.46 -0.68
N SER A 400 -19.22 -10.27 -1.96
CA SER A 400 -19.93 -9.37 -2.88
C SER A 400 -20.83 -10.12 -3.86
N GLY A 401 -20.66 -11.44 -4.01
CA GLY A 401 -21.48 -12.26 -4.92
C GLY A 401 -21.06 -12.21 -6.40
N PHE A 402 -20.04 -11.43 -6.74
CA PHE A 402 -19.51 -11.31 -8.10
C PHE A 402 -17.98 -11.24 -8.12
N TYR A 403 -17.39 -11.47 -9.29
CA TYR A 403 -15.97 -11.37 -9.55
C TYR A 403 -15.69 -10.26 -10.56
N PHE A 404 -14.57 -9.58 -10.40
CA PHE A 404 -13.99 -8.69 -11.40
C PHE A 404 -12.47 -8.89 -11.38
N SER A 405 -11.80 -8.67 -12.51
CA SER A 405 -10.35 -8.82 -12.53
C SER A 405 -9.69 -7.76 -11.66
N LEU A 406 -8.87 -8.20 -10.70
CA LEU A 406 -8.34 -7.27 -9.71
C LEU A 406 -7.30 -6.34 -10.36
N PRO A 407 -7.31 -5.05 -10.00
CA PRO A 407 -6.29 -4.12 -10.43
C PRO A 407 -4.98 -4.43 -9.69
N SER A 408 -3.84 -4.23 -10.36
CA SER A 408 -2.51 -4.45 -9.78
C SER A 408 -2.26 -3.63 -8.51
N ARG A 409 -2.95 -2.49 -8.37
CA ARG A 409 -2.87 -1.61 -7.19
C ARG A 409 -3.30 -2.30 -5.88
N TYR A 410 -4.04 -3.41 -5.93
CA TYR A 410 -4.37 -4.15 -4.71
C TYR A 410 -3.15 -4.82 -4.05
N GLY A 411 -2.02 -4.91 -4.76
CA GLY A 411 -0.73 -5.36 -4.22
C GLY A 411 0.16 -4.24 -3.65
N LEU A 412 -0.29 -2.99 -3.58
CA LEU A 412 0.55 -1.84 -3.20
C LEU A 412 1.20 -1.99 -1.82
N ALA A 413 0.53 -2.65 -0.86
CA ALA A 413 1.06 -2.82 0.48
C ALA A 413 2.31 -3.75 0.53
N LEU A 414 2.58 -4.50 -0.55
CA LEU A 414 3.79 -5.31 -0.71
C LEU A 414 5.01 -4.51 -1.17
N VAL A 415 4.81 -3.30 -1.71
CA VAL A 415 5.88 -2.48 -2.29
C VAL A 415 7.02 -2.19 -1.29
N PRO A 416 6.77 -1.83 -0.02
CA PRO A 416 7.83 -1.68 0.97
C PRO A 416 8.69 -2.94 1.16
N MET A 417 8.10 -4.14 1.05
CA MET A 417 8.85 -5.39 1.12
C MET A 417 9.71 -5.61 -0.12
N PHE A 418 9.22 -5.27 -1.32
CA PHE A 418 10.03 -5.29 -2.55
C PHE A 418 11.25 -4.38 -2.42
N VAL A 419 11.04 -3.15 -1.93
CA VAL A 419 12.11 -2.17 -1.70
C VAL A 419 13.10 -2.67 -0.64
N CYS A 420 12.63 -3.31 0.43
CA CYS A 420 13.50 -3.91 1.44
C CYS A 420 14.35 -5.06 0.88
N CYS A 421 13.75 -5.92 0.04
CA CYS A 421 14.47 -7.00 -0.63
C CYS A 421 15.56 -6.44 -1.56
N ALA A 422 15.23 -5.42 -2.34
CA ALA A 422 16.20 -4.71 -3.16
C ALA A 422 17.34 -4.11 -2.31
N ALA A 423 17.03 -3.44 -1.21
CA ALA A 423 18.04 -2.86 -0.31
C ALA A 423 19.03 -3.91 0.21
N LEU A 424 18.52 -5.05 0.68
CA LEU A 424 19.34 -6.15 1.21
C LEU A 424 20.21 -6.81 0.13
N LEU A 425 19.73 -6.90 -1.11
CA LEU A 425 20.53 -7.43 -2.22
C LEU A 425 21.62 -6.45 -2.66
N PHE A 426 21.25 -5.20 -2.94
CA PHE A 426 22.16 -4.23 -3.56
C PHE A 426 23.16 -3.61 -2.57
N SER A 427 22.91 -3.73 -1.26
CA SER A 427 23.87 -3.33 -0.23
C SER A 427 25.08 -4.25 -0.09
N GLN A 428 25.09 -5.41 -0.77
CA GLN A 428 26.22 -6.35 -0.72
C GLN A 428 27.49 -5.83 -1.41
N LYS A 429 27.36 -4.96 -2.43
CA LYS A 429 28.50 -4.40 -3.18
C LYS A 429 28.40 -2.88 -3.27
N ARG A 430 29.52 -2.18 -3.04
CA ARG A 430 29.59 -0.70 -3.03
C ARG A 430 29.12 -0.06 -4.35
N TRP A 431 29.45 -0.64 -5.50
CA TRP A 431 29.02 -0.07 -6.78
C TRP A 431 27.50 -0.20 -6.99
N LEU A 432 26.90 -1.34 -6.62
CA LEU A 432 25.44 -1.54 -6.65
C LEU A 432 24.72 -0.58 -5.70
N THR A 433 25.29 -0.36 -4.52
CA THR A 433 24.81 0.61 -3.52
C THR A 433 24.69 2.01 -4.13
N ASN A 434 25.74 2.48 -4.80
CA ASN A 434 25.75 3.80 -5.43
C ASN A 434 24.78 3.88 -6.62
N SER A 435 24.73 2.84 -7.46
CA SER A 435 23.82 2.79 -8.60
C SER A 435 22.36 2.90 -8.15
N VAL A 436 21.93 2.13 -7.14
CA VAL A 436 20.56 2.20 -6.63
C VAL A 436 20.24 3.57 -6.05
N ALA A 437 21.17 4.16 -5.30
CA ALA A 437 20.96 5.48 -4.70
C ALA A 437 20.75 6.57 -5.77
N ILE A 438 21.59 6.55 -6.82
CA ILE A 438 21.52 7.49 -7.95
C ILE A 438 20.25 7.24 -8.78
N SER A 439 19.95 5.98 -9.11
CA SER A 439 18.76 5.62 -9.87
C SER A 439 17.47 6.06 -9.15
N GLY A 440 17.41 5.96 -7.83
CA GLY A 440 16.26 6.43 -7.06
C GLY A 440 16.07 7.93 -7.08
N GLY A 441 17.16 8.71 -6.97
CA GLY A 441 17.11 10.16 -7.14
C GLY A 441 16.72 10.58 -8.56
N ALA A 442 17.25 9.90 -9.58
CA ALA A 442 16.90 10.14 -10.98
C ALA A 442 15.43 9.79 -11.26
N ALA A 443 14.92 8.67 -10.75
CA ALA A 443 13.52 8.28 -10.89
C ALA A 443 12.58 9.33 -10.29
N PHE A 444 12.92 9.84 -9.10
CA PHE A 444 12.18 10.92 -8.46
C PHE A 444 12.15 12.19 -9.33
N LEU A 445 13.29 12.62 -9.87
CA LEU A 445 13.31 13.80 -10.74
C LEU A 445 12.51 13.60 -12.04
N VAL A 446 12.59 12.41 -12.65
CA VAL A 446 11.80 12.06 -13.83
C VAL A 446 10.31 12.02 -13.51
N SER A 447 9.92 11.55 -12.33
CA SER A 447 8.51 11.48 -11.95
C SER A 447 7.87 12.86 -11.81
N LEU A 448 8.61 13.88 -11.37
CA LEU A 448 8.10 15.25 -11.30
C LEU A 448 7.73 15.83 -12.68
N ALA A 449 8.27 15.25 -13.76
CA ALA A 449 7.91 15.61 -15.13
C ALA A 449 6.74 14.77 -15.69
N ILE A 450 6.10 13.92 -14.87
CA ILE A 450 4.83 13.29 -15.25
C ILE A 450 3.76 14.38 -15.25
N THR A 451 3.27 14.70 -16.44
CA THR A 451 2.06 15.48 -16.63
C THR A 451 0.87 14.53 -16.55
N GLY A 452 -0.19 14.92 -15.84
CA GLY A 452 -1.41 14.11 -15.70
C GLY A 452 -1.91 13.53 -17.03
N ALA A 453 -2.49 12.33 -16.96
CA ALA A 453 -3.13 11.73 -18.12
C ALA A 453 -4.28 12.66 -18.56
N ALA A 454 -4.17 13.16 -19.80
CA ALA A 454 -5.28 13.80 -20.50
C ALA A 454 -6.35 12.76 -20.83
#